data_AF-V6LH83-F1
#
_entry.id   AF-V6LH83-F1
#
_cell.length_a   1.000
_cell.length_b   1.000
_cell.length_c   1.000
_cell.angle_alpha   90.00
_cell.angle_beta   90.00
_cell.angle_gamma   90.00
#
_symmetry.space_group_name_H-M   'P 1'
#
loop_
_entity.id
_entity.type
_entity.pdbx_description
1 polymer ?
#
loop_
_entity_poly.entity_id
_entity_poly.type
_entity_poly.pdbx_seq_one_letter_code
_entity_poly.pdbx_strand_id
1 'polypeptide(L)' 'MRIQFIKEVCKLEGTCVISCPFNIVKVVKENGIPTFKVTDHDLCTECYQCINACRNEALRFDSLYE' A
#
# COMPACT_ATOMS: atom_id res chain seq x y z
N MET A 1 -4.87 -11.11 2.54
CA MET A 1 -4.28 -9.75 2.52
C MET A 1 -5.34 -8.66 2.65
N ARG A 2 -5.34 -7.92 3.76
CA ARG A 2 -6.14 -6.70 3.94
C ARG A 2 -5.24 -5.54 4.35
N ILE A 3 -4.97 -4.65 3.40
CA ILE A 3 -4.26 -3.40 3.65
C ILE A 3 -5.29 -2.28 3.62
N GLN A 4 -5.41 -1.55 4.73
CA GLN A 4 -6.17 -0.32 4.78
C GLN A 4 -5.32 0.83 4.23
N PHE A 5 -5.89 1.62 3.32
CA PHE A 5 -5.24 2.78 2.74
C PHE A 5 -5.93 4.10 3.14
N ILE A 6 -5.19 4.98 3.82
CA ILE A 6 -5.65 6.29 4.29
C ILE A 6 -5.17 7.35 3.29
N LYS A 7 -6.04 7.70 2.34
CA LYS A 7 -5.72 8.59 1.21
C LYS A 7 -5.35 10.01 1.65
N GLU A 8 -5.88 10.49 2.77
CA GLU A 8 -5.69 11.85 3.28
C GLU A 8 -4.25 12.13 3.73
N VAL A 9 -3.53 11.10 4.18
CA VAL A 9 -2.15 11.22 4.65
C VAL A 9 -1.13 10.73 3.61
N CYS A 10 -1.58 10.17 2.49
CA CYS A 10 -0.70 9.74 1.41
C CYS A 10 -0.06 10.94 0.68
N LYS A 11 1.28 10.98 0.64
CA LYS A 11 2.06 12.04 -0.04
C LYS A 11 2.57 11.66 -1.43
N LEU A 12 2.12 10.53 -1.99
CA LEU A 12 2.53 10.03 -3.31
C LEU A 12 4.07 9.87 -3.48
N GLU A 13 4.79 9.57 -2.41
CA GLU A 13 6.26 9.41 -2.43
C GLU A 13 6.73 8.15 -3.19
N GLY A 14 5.84 7.15 -3.35
CA GLY A 14 6.16 5.90 -4.06
C GLY A 14 7.03 4.92 -3.28
N THR A 15 7.36 5.17 -2.00
CA THR A 15 8.20 4.26 -1.20
C THR A 15 7.61 2.86 -1.08
N CYS A 16 6.28 2.75 -0.94
CA CYS A 16 5.58 1.47 -0.89
C CYS A 16 5.63 0.68 -2.21
N VAL A 17 5.79 1.36 -3.35
CA VAL A 17 5.97 0.74 -4.66
C VAL A 17 7.39 0.16 -4.74
N ILE A 18 8.39 0.97 -4.41
CA ILE A 18 9.81 0.59 -4.46
C ILE A 18 10.12 -0.53 -3.45
N SER A 19 9.49 -0.52 -2.28
CA SER A 19 9.71 -1.54 -1.25
C SER A 19 9.03 -2.88 -1.54
N CYS A 20 8.22 -2.99 -2.60
CA CYS A 20 7.55 -4.24 -2.92
C CYS A 20 8.49 -5.13 -3.75
N PRO A 21 9.02 -6.25 -3.22
CA PRO A 21 9.98 -7.09 -3.94
C PRO A 21 9.37 -7.77 -5.18
N PHE A 22 8.03 -7.92 -5.20
CA PHE A 22 7.29 -8.52 -6.31
C PHE A 22 6.79 -7.49 -7.32
N ASN A 23 7.02 -6.18 -7.09
CA ASN A 23 6.58 -5.10 -7.97
C ASN A 23 5.06 -5.11 -8.27
N ILE A 24 4.26 -5.55 -7.29
CA ILE A 24 2.79 -5.67 -7.41
C ILE A 24 2.03 -4.50 -6.78
N VAL A 25 2.74 -3.53 -6.19
CA VAL A 25 2.13 -2.35 -5.55
C VAL A 25 2.16 -1.17 -6.51
N LYS A 26 1.03 -0.47 -6.66
CA LYS A 26 0.92 0.79 -7.40
C LYS A 26 0.25 1.85 -6.56
N VAL A 27 0.71 3.09 -6.70
CA VAL A 27 0.00 4.26 -6.21
C VAL A 27 -0.27 5.17 -7.40
N VAL A 28 -1.54 5.43 -7.65
CA VAL A 28 -2.01 6.28 -8.76
C VAL A 28 -2.82 7.44 -8.23
N LYS A 29 -3.06 8.45 -9.06
CA LYS A 29 -3.94 9.58 -8.73
C LYS A 29 -5.18 9.52 -9.61
N GLU A 30 -6.32 9.16 -9.02
CA GLU A 30 -7.62 9.08 -9.70
C GLU A 30 -8.47 10.28 -9.30
N ASN A 31 -8.85 11.12 -10.26
CA ASN A 31 -9.62 12.36 -10.00
C ASN A 31 -8.98 13.26 -8.93
N GLY A 32 -7.66 13.32 -8.90
CA GLY A 32 -6.91 14.12 -7.92
C GLY A 32 -6.67 13.42 -6.57
N ILE A 33 -7.25 12.23 -6.36
CA ILE A 33 -7.20 11.49 -5.11
C ILE A 33 -6.16 10.36 -5.23
N PRO A 34 -5.22 10.22 -4.29
CA PRO A 34 -4.36 9.04 -4.22
C PRO A 34 -5.19 7.76 -4.10
N THR A 35 -4.80 6.73 -4.84
CA THR A 35 -5.35 5.36 -4.76
C THR A 35 -4.19 4.37 -4.68
N PHE A 36 -4.24 3.46 -3.71
CA PHE A 36 -3.33 2.32 -3.58
C PHE A 36 -3.95 1.09 -4.25
N LYS A 37 -3.17 0.36 -5.06
CA LYS A 37 -3.61 -0.86 -5.74
C LYS A 37 -2.55 -1.94 -5.60
N VAL A 38 -3.01 -3.17 -5.36
CA VAL A 38 -2.19 -4.38 -5.54
C VAL A 38 -2.63 -5.01 -6.86
N THR A 39 -1.72 -5.19 -7.81
CA THR A 39 -2.05 -5.64 -9.17
C THR A 39 -2.16 -7.14 -9.31
N ASP A 40 -1.53 -7.89 -8.41
CA ASP A 40 -1.58 -9.34 -8.36
C ASP A 40 -1.57 -9.77 -6.89
N HIS A 41 -2.71 -10.28 -6.42
CA HIS A 41 -2.90 -10.66 -5.03
C HIS A 41 -2.24 -12.00 -4.71
N ASP A 42 -2.02 -12.88 -5.69
CA ASP A 42 -1.47 -14.21 -5.50
C ASP A 42 0.05 -14.17 -5.25
N LEU A 43 0.73 -13.12 -5.74
CA LEU A 43 2.15 -12.87 -5.47
C LEU A 43 2.41 -12.14 -4.14
N CYS A 44 1.38 -11.68 -3.44
CA CYS A 44 1.60 -10.99 -2.17
C CYS A 44 1.83 -11.97 -1.04
N THR A 45 3.07 -12.02 -0.54
CA THR A 45 3.46 -12.89 0.58
C THR A 45 3.18 -12.30 1.97
N GLU A 46 2.40 -11.23 2.04
CA GLU A 46 2.11 -10.51 3.30
C GLU A 46 3.38 -10.11 4.10
N CYS A 47 4.46 -9.75 3.41
CA CYS A 47 5.74 -9.39 4.04
C CYS A 47 5.76 -8.02 4.73
N TYR A 48 4.67 -7.27 4.67
CA TYR A 48 4.48 -5.94 5.27
C TYR A 48 5.48 -4.84 4.87
N GLN A 49 6.35 -5.07 3.88
CA GLN A 49 7.35 -4.06 3.48
C GLN A 49 6.72 -2.75 2.98
N CYS A 50 5.61 -2.82 2.24
CA CYS A 50 4.90 -1.63 1.79
C CYS A 50 4.30 -0.80 2.94
N ILE A 51 3.86 -1.45 4.02
CA ILE A 51 3.37 -0.81 5.24
C ILE A 51 4.53 -0.14 5.97
N ASN A 52 5.60 -0.89 6.23
CA ASN A 52 6.76 -0.41 6.99
C ASN A 52 7.53 0.72 6.27
N ALA A 53 7.52 0.74 4.93
CA ALA A 53 8.17 1.78 4.14
C ALA A 53 7.36 3.10 4.07
N CYS A 54 6.08 3.09 4.47
CA CYS A 54 5.22 4.27 4.39
C CYS A 54 5.40 5.18 5.61
N ARG A 55 6.27 6.19 5.50
CA ARG A 55 6.56 7.15 6.59
C ARG A 55 5.35 7.95 7.09
N ASN A 56 4.35 8.13 6.23
CA ASN A 56 3.13 8.87 6.57
C ASN A 56 2.02 7.98 7.14
N GLU A 57 2.31 6.69 7.37
CA GLU A 57 1.36 5.69 7.89
C GLU A 57 0.06 5.58 7.07
N ALA A 58 0.14 5.86 5.77
CA ALA A 58 -0.99 5.78 4.86
C ALA A 58 -1.44 4.33 4.60
N LEU A 59 -0.63 3.33 4.98
CA LEU A 59 -0.89 1.91 4.80
C LEU A 59 -0.87 1.23 6.17
N ARG A 60 -1.93 0.48 6.49
CA ARG A 60 -2.05 -0.27 7.75
C ARG A 60 -2.51 -1.69 7.46
N PHE A 61 -2.05 -2.64 8.26
CA PHE A 61 -2.64 -3.97 8.26
C PHE A 61 -3.95 -3.91 9.06
N ASP A 62 -5.05 -4.33 8.46
CA ASP A 62 -6.33 -4.43 9.16
C ASP A 62 -6.39 -5.78 9.88
N SER A 63 -6.10 -5.77 11.17
CA SER A 63 -6.09 -6.96 12.04
C SER A 63 -7.42 -7.18 12.77
N LEU A 64 -8.48 -6.44 12.43
CA LEU A 64 -9.80 -6.70 12.97
C LEU A 64 -10.35 -7.95 12.27
N TYR A 65 -10.89 -8.88 13.06
CA TYR A 65 -11.28 -10.27 12.73
C TYR A 65 -10.15 -11.30 12.92
N GLU A 66 -10.02 -11.77 14.16
CA GLU A 66 -9.68 -13.18 14.46
C GLU A 66 -10.76 -14.12 13.92
#